data_AF-A0A7V6PDN8-F1
#
_entry.id   AF-A0A7V6PDN8-F1
#
_cell.length_a   1.000
_cell.length_b   1.000
_cell.length_c   1.000
_cell.angle_alpha   90.00
_cell.angle_beta   90.00
_cell.angle_gamma   90.00
#
_symmetry.space_group_name_H-M   'P 1'
#
loop_
_entity.id
_entity.type
_entity.pdbx_description
1 polymer ?
#
loop_
_entity_poly.entity_id
_entity_poly.type
_entity_poly.pdbx_seq_one_letter_code
_entity_poly.pdbx_strand_id
1 'polypeptide(L)'
;MITESDRSRTILRAEALDTIAAVLPMNRRDMLAEVLTDQDVETLRHLVNEGMGENTLRALTSDLAYLEAWSMAATGNPLPFPAPEALLLKFIAHHLWRPQQREIEPDHGMPADVEEELRQQGFLRVSGPHAPATVRRRLANWSTLTRWRGLEGSFSAPSVKSATRLAVRALNRPRNCKSASAITGDILGKLLATCSGEDLTALRDRAILMVAFASGG
;
A
#
# COMPACT_ATOMS: atom_id res chain seq x y z
N MET A 1 8.47 -9.29 49.06
CA MET A 1 8.79 -10.52 48.28
C MET A 1 7.69 -10.67 47.24
N ILE A 2 7.98 -10.32 45.98
CA ILE A 2 7.05 -10.55 44.86
C ILE A 2 7.05 -12.05 44.61
N THR A 3 5.90 -12.69 44.73
CA THR A 3 5.76 -14.15 44.57
C THR A 3 5.70 -14.51 43.08
N GLU A 4 6.08 -15.73 42.72
CA GLU A 4 6.09 -16.21 41.33
C GLU A 4 4.71 -16.12 40.67
N SER A 5 3.63 -16.24 41.46
CA SER A 5 2.24 -16.01 41.03
C SER A 5 1.96 -14.56 40.64
N ASP A 6 2.62 -13.60 41.27
CA ASP A 6 2.41 -12.16 41.03
C ASP A 6 3.10 -11.75 39.72
N ARG A 7 4.31 -12.30 39.48
CA ARG A 7 5.02 -12.18 38.19
C ARG A 7 4.22 -12.75 37.02
N SER A 8 3.62 -13.94 37.18
CA SER A 8 2.77 -14.52 36.13
C SER A 8 1.53 -13.67 35.84
N ARG A 9 0.92 -13.02 36.84
CA ARG A 9 -0.21 -12.11 36.62
C ARG A 9 0.21 -10.84 35.88
N THR A 10 1.36 -10.26 36.22
CA THR A 10 1.89 -9.10 35.49
C THR A 10 2.16 -9.43 34.03
N ILE A 11 2.69 -10.62 33.73
CA ILE A 11 2.92 -11.08 32.36
C ILE A 11 1.58 -11.24 31.61
N LEU A 12 0.57 -11.87 32.22
CA LEU A 12 -0.75 -12.03 31.61
C LEU A 12 -1.45 -10.68 31.37
N ARG A 13 -1.28 -9.70 32.28
CA ARG A 13 -1.76 -8.33 32.08
C ARG A 13 -1.06 -7.64 30.91
N ALA A 14 0.25 -7.81 30.78
CA ALA A 14 1.01 -7.29 29.64
C ALA A 14 0.52 -7.90 28.31
N GLU A 15 0.25 -9.20 28.27
CA GLU A 15 -0.31 -9.90 27.09
C GLU A 15 -1.76 -9.46 26.78
N ALA A 16 -2.60 -9.23 27.80
CA ALA A 16 -3.94 -8.69 27.61
C ALA A 16 -3.89 -7.24 27.10
N LEU A 17 -2.95 -6.43 27.59
CA LEU A 17 -2.66 -5.11 27.06
C LEU A 17 -2.10 -5.20 25.62
N ASP A 18 -1.48 -6.31 25.24
CA ASP A 18 -1.04 -6.55 23.87
C ASP A 18 -2.20 -6.76 22.89
N THR A 19 -3.31 -7.35 23.35
CA THR A 19 -4.52 -7.42 22.52
C THR A 19 -5.15 -6.03 22.31
N ILE A 20 -4.88 -5.08 23.21
CA ILE A 20 -5.30 -3.67 23.15
C ILE A 20 -4.16 -2.78 22.61
N ALA A 21 -3.00 -3.36 22.24
CA ALA A 21 -1.75 -2.67 21.87
C ALA A 21 -1.90 -1.68 20.72
N ALA A 22 -2.95 -1.84 19.91
CA ALA A 22 -3.28 -0.86 18.92
C ALA A 22 -3.43 0.51 19.61
N VAL A 23 -4.13 0.62 20.73
CA VAL A 23 -4.69 1.88 21.25
C VAL A 23 -3.94 2.45 22.45
N LEU A 24 -3.16 1.64 23.18
CA LEU A 24 -2.46 2.09 24.38
C LEU A 24 -0.96 2.37 24.13
N PRO A 25 -0.37 3.36 24.84
CA PRO A 25 1.06 3.63 24.73
C PRO A 25 1.93 2.46 25.18
N MET A 26 2.40 1.68 24.20
CA MET A 26 3.29 0.53 24.40
C MET A 26 4.51 0.85 25.28
N ASN A 27 5.02 2.09 25.23
CA ASN A 27 6.16 2.58 26.01
C ASN A 27 5.92 2.56 27.54
N ARG A 28 4.66 2.53 28.01
CA ARG A 28 4.34 2.49 29.44
C ARG A 28 3.74 1.18 29.91
N ARG A 29 3.78 0.11 29.10
CA ARG A 29 3.16 -1.18 29.46
C ARG A 29 3.56 -1.71 30.82
N ASP A 30 4.86 -1.81 31.05
CA ASP A 30 5.37 -2.46 32.26
C ASP A 30 5.00 -1.62 33.49
N MET A 31 5.07 -0.30 33.35
CA MET A 31 4.61 0.66 34.37
C MET A 31 3.09 0.60 34.59
N LEU A 32 2.30 0.42 33.52
CA LEU A 32 0.83 0.33 33.61
C LEU A 32 0.38 -1.01 34.17
N ALA A 33 1.05 -2.12 33.85
CA ALA A 33 0.72 -3.45 34.38
C ALA A 33 1.05 -3.59 35.88
N GLU A 34 1.96 -2.77 36.40
CA GLU A 34 2.24 -2.65 37.83
C GLU A 34 1.20 -1.81 38.59
N VAL A 35 0.55 -0.85 37.93
CA VAL A 35 -0.41 0.09 38.55
C VAL A 35 -1.86 -0.34 38.36
N LEU A 36 -2.19 -0.94 37.21
CA LEU A 36 -3.54 -1.32 36.83
C LEU A 36 -3.89 -2.73 37.30
N THR A 37 -5.10 -2.87 37.82
CA THR A 37 -5.68 -4.18 38.13
C THR A 37 -6.22 -4.85 36.86
N ASP A 38 -6.50 -6.15 36.92
CA ASP A 38 -7.14 -6.88 35.81
C ASP A 38 -8.49 -6.25 35.41
N GLN A 39 -9.23 -5.74 36.39
CA GLN A 39 -10.52 -5.07 36.18
C GLN A 39 -10.36 -3.74 35.44
N ASP A 40 -9.28 -2.99 35.72
CA ASP A 40 -8.97 -1.73 35.03
C ASP A 40 -8.60 -1.99 33.57
N VAL A 41 -7.82 -3.03 33.30
CA VAL A 41 -7.46 -3.44 31.92
C VAL A 41 -8.71 -3.82 31.13
N GLU A 42 -9.63 -4.57 31.72
CA GLU A 42 -10.87 -4.95 31.05
C GLU A 42 -11.81 -3.75 30.84
N THR A 43 -11.88 -2.83 31.80
CA THR A 43 -12.64 -1.58 31.64
C THR A 43 -12.06 -0.71 30.52
N LEU A 44 -10.73 -0.60 30.43
CA LEU A 44 -10.07 0.11 29.34
C LEU A 44 -10.32 -0.57 27.99
N ARG A 45 -10.28 -1.91 27.92
CA ARG A 45 -10.65 -2.67 26.72
C ARG A 45 -12.06 -2.32 26.26
N HIS A 46 -13.01 -2.37 27.19
CA HIS A 46 -14.41 -2.05 26.93
C HIS A 46 -14.57 -0.61 26.43
N LEU A 47 -13.96 0.37 27.10
CA LEU A 47 -14.02 1.79 26.70
C LEU A 47 -13.40 2.06 25.33
N VAL A 48 -12.30 1.36 25.01
CA VAL A 48 -11.67 1.44 23.69
C VAL A 48 -12.58 0.87 22.61
N ASN A 49 -13.25 -0.26 22.89
CA ASN A 49 -14.19 -0.89 21.97
C ASN A 49 -15.42 -0.01 21.71
N GLU A 50 -16.02 0.53 22.78
CA GLU A 50 -17.16 1.46 22.69
C GLU A 50 -16.78 2.78 22.00
N GLY A 51 -15.58 3.32 22.29
CA GLY A 51 -15.15 4.62 21.81
C GLY A 51 -14.75 4.67 20.33
N MET A 52 -14.37 3.54 19.72
CA MET A 52 -13.91 3.51 18.32
C MET A 52 -14.83 2.73 17.37
N GLY A 53 -15.71 1.87 17.90
CA GLY A 53 -16.58 1.02 17.12
C GLY A 53 -15.85 -0.15 16.44
N GLU A 54 -16.50 -1.30 16.37
CA GLU A 54 -15.91 -2.56 15.89
C GLU A 54 -15.35 -2.47 14.46
N ASN A 55 -16.02 -1.73 13.58
CA ASN A 55 -15.60 -1.58 12.18
C ASN A 55 -14.26 -0.84 12.05
N THR A 56 -14.04 0.19 12.88
CA THR A 56 -12.79 0.96 12.90
C THR A 56 -11.65 0.11 13.42
N LEU A 57 -11.90 -0.63 14.51
CA LEU A 57 -10.92 -1.56 15.07
C LEU A 57 -10.54 -2.65 14.06
N ARG A 58 -11.52 -3.28 13.40
CA ARG A 58 -11.26 -4.28 12.36
C ARG A 58 -10.44 -3.71 11.21
N ALA A 59 -10.75 -2.49 10.76
CA ALA A 59 -10.01 -1.83 9.69
C ALA A 59 -8.56 -1.49 10.10
N LEU A 60 -8.37 -1.00 11.33
CA LEU A 60 -7.04 -0.72 11.91
C LEU A 60 -6.20 -1.99 12.02
N THR A 61 -6.75 -3.07 12.58
CA THR A 61 -6.07 -4.37 12.72
C THR A 61 -5.68 -4.93 11.36
N SER A 62 -6.58 -4.85 10.37
CA SER A 62 -6.28 -5.32 9.01
C SER A 62 -5.18 -4.49 8.33
N ASP A 63 -5.17 -3.17 8.52
CA ASP A 63 -4.12 -2.31 7.98
C ASP A 63 -2.77 -2.55 8.66
N LEU A 64 -2.75 -2.77 9.98
CA LEU A 64 -1.53 -3.11 10.72
C LEU A 64 -0.96 -4.45 10.29
N ALA A 65 -1.80 -5.49 10.21
CA ALA A 65 -1.36 -6.82 9.76
C ALA A 65 -0.75 -6.77 8.35
N TYR A 66 -1.35 -5.99 7.45
CA TYR A 66 -0.76 -5.76 6.13
C TYR A 66 0.61 -5.06 6.22
N LEU A 67 0.71 -3.99 7.02
CA LEU A 67 1.94 -3.21 7.15
C LEU A 67 3.08 -4.04 7.74
N GLU A 68 2.79 -4.89 8.72
CA GLU A 68 3.76 -5.83 9.30
C GLU A 68 4.24 -6.85 8.29
N ALA A 69 3.32 -7.50 7.58
CA ALA A 69 3.68 -8.44 6.51
C ALA A 69 4.51 -7.76 5.41
N TRP A 70 4.13 -6.55 4.99
CA TRP A 70 4.86 -5.79 3.99
C TRP A 70 6.25 -5.37 4.49
N SER A 71 6.38 -4.93 5.74
CA SER A 71 7.69 -4.55 6.31
C SER A 71 8.62 -5.76 6.35
N MET A 72 8.10 -6.90 6.78
CA MET A 72 8.86 -8.16 6.83
C MET A 72 9.30 -8.57 5.43
N ALA A 73 8.38 -8.61 4.46
CA ALA A 73 8.71 -8.97 3.08
C ALA A 73 9.67 -7.98 2.41
N ALA A 74 9.50 -6.67 2.63
CA ALA A 74 10.27 -5.64 1.93
C ALA A 74 11.62 -5.30 2.59
N THR A 75 11.82 -5.63 3.87
CA THR A 75 13.01 -5.22 4.63
C THR A 75 13.62 -6.34 5.47
N GLY A 76 12.96 -7.50 5.59
CA GLY A 76 13.36 -8.56 6.51
C GLY A 76 13.18 -8.22 7.99
N ASN A 77 12.53 -7.09 8.31
CA ASN A 77 12.40 -6.59 9.67
C ASN A 77 10.92 -6.28 10.02
N PRO A 78 10.53 -6.45 11.31
CA PRO A 78 9.21 -6.04 11.80
C PRO A 78 8.94 -4.55 11.55
N LEU A 79 7.66 -4.18 11.53
CA LEU A 79 7.23 -2.79 11.32
C LEU A 79 7.80 -1.87 12.41
N PRO A 80 8.62 -0.86 12.07
CA PRO A 80 9.22 0.02 13.07
C PRO A 80 8.26 1.10 13.56
N PHE A 81 8.49 1.55 14.80
CA PHE A 81 7.76 2.65 15.42
C PHE A 81 8.76 3.59 16.14
N PRO A 82 8.86 4.87 15.73
CA PRO A 82 8.21 5.46 14.55
C PRO A 82 8.80 4.92 13.24
N ALA A 83 8.04 5.07 12.16
CA ALA A 83 8.53 4.75 10.82
C ALA A 83 9.66 5.71 10.40
N PRO A 84 10.83 5.21 9.95
CA PRO A 84 11.81 6.05 9.28
C PRO A 84 11.22 6.66 8.01
N GLU A 85 11.57 7.91 7.71
CA GLU A 85 11.06 8.62 6.53
C GLU A 85 11.32 7.86 5.22
N ALA A 86 12.52 7.26 5.10
CA ALA A 86 12.88 6.43 3.95
C ALA A 86 11.93 5.22 3.77
N LEU A 87 11.46 4.62 4.87
CA LEU A 87 10.52 3.50 4.82
C LEU A 87 9.13 3.94 4.37
N LEU A 88 8.69 5.15 4.77
CA LEU A 88 7.44 5.74 4.28
C LEU A 88 7.50 5.99 2.77
N LEU A 89 8.62 6.49 2.27
CA LEU A 89 8.83 6.70 0.83
C LEU A 89 8.89 5.37 0.08
N LYS A 90 9.54 4.34 0.64
CA LYS A 90 9.52 2.97 0.09
C LYS A 90 8.09 2.42 0.01
N PHE A 91 7.29 2.60 1.06
CA PHE A 91 5.89 2.21 1.07
C PHE A 91 5.12 2.90 -0.06
N ILE A 92 5.29 4.21 -0.24
CA ILE A 92 4.64 4.94 -1.33
C ILE A 92 5.07 4.39 -2.70
N ALA A 93 6.36 4.18 -2.93
CA ALA A 93 6.89 3.68 -4.20
C ALA A 93 6.39 2.27 -4.55
N HIS A 94 6.32 1.36 -3.57
CA HIS A 94 5.82 0.00 -3.77
C HIS A 94 4.33 -0.02 -4.13
N HIS A 95 3.54 0.97 -3.72
CA HIS A 95 2.07 0.90 -3.84
C HIS A 95 1.46 1.90 -4.81
N LEU A 96 2.13 3.03 -5.08
CA LEU A 96 1.64 4.09 -5.96
C LEU A 96 2.53 4.23 -7.20
N TRP A 97 2.43 3.26 -8.10
CA TRP A 97 3.22 3.16 -9.33
C TRP A 97 2.33 2.90 -10.56
N ARG A 98 2.84 3.14 -11.77
CA ARG A 98 2.03 3.00 -12.99
C ARG A 98 2.14 1.61 -13.60
N PRO A 99 1.02 0.90 -13.84
CA PRO A 99 1.04 -0.40 -14.51
C PRO A 99 1.79 -0.40 -15.84
N GLN A 100 1.58 0.65 -16.64
CA GLN A 100 2.19 0.77 -17.98
C GLN A 100 3.70 0.96 -17.91
N GLN A 101 4.22 1.58 -16.85
CA GLN A 101 5.66 1.74 -16.70
C GLN A 101 6.32 0.38 -16.42
N ARG A 102 5.60 -0.55 -15.80
CA ARG A 102 6.09 -1.91 -15.53
C ARG A 102 6.20 -2.79 -16.78
N GLU A 103 5.51 -2.42 -17.86
CA GLU A 103 5.70 -3.04 -19.19
C GLU A 103 7.08 -2.70 -19.79
N ILE A 104 7.67 -1.56 -19.39
CA ILE A 104 8.97 -1.08 -19.86
C ILE A 104 10.08 -1.45 -18.86
N GLU A 105 9.79 -1.31 -17.57
CA GLU A 105 10.71 -1.51 -16.47
C GLU A 105 10.08 -2.49 -15.46
N PRO A 106 10.38 -3.81 -15.54
CA PRO A 106 9.71 -4.85 -14.76
C PRO A 106 9.75 -4.63 -13.23
N ASP A 107 10.80 -3.96 -12.77
CA ASP A 107 11.04 -3.64 -11.36
C ASP A 107 10.34 -2.35 -10.90
N HIS A 108 9.56 -1.71 -11.77
CA HIS A 108 8.82 -0.49 -11.43
C HIS A 108 7.68 -0.78 -10.45
N GLY A 109 7.82 -0.32 -9.21
CA GLY A 109 6.82 -0.44 -8.17
C GLY A 109 7.26 -1.39 -7.06
N MET A 110 6.38 -2.31 -6.67
CA MET A 110 6.72 -3.35 -5.70
C MET A 110 7.54 -4.45 -6.40
N PRO A 111 8.70 -4.84 -5.84
CA PRO A 111 9.46 -5.99 -6.33
C PRO A 111 8.63 -7.28 -6.34
N ALA A 112 8.89 -8.15 -7.33
CA ALA A 112 8.08 -9.35 -7.56
C ALA A 112 8.15 -10.37 -6.41
N ASP A 113 9.31 -10.49 -5.75
CA ASP A 113 9.52 -11.29 -4.55
C ASP A 113 8.64 -10.81 -3.38
N VAL A 114 8.58 -9.49 -3.17
CA VAL A 114 7.73 -8.89 -2.13
C VAL A 114 6.25 -9.09 -2.45
N GLU A 115 5.83 -8.94 -3.71
CA GLU A 115 4.45 -9.20 -4.13
C GLU A 115 4.05 -10.66 -3.91
N GLU A 116 4.96 -11.58 -4.23
CA GLU A 116 4.71 -13.02 -4.12
C GLU A 116 4.62 -13.47 -2.66
N GLU A 117 5.52 -13.00 -1.80
CA GLU A 117 5.45 -13.25 -0.36
C GLU A 117 4.12 -12.76 0.24
N LEU A 118 3.69 -11.55 -0.11
CA LEU A 118 2.42 -10.99 0.35
C LEU A 118 1.19 -11.74 -0.19
N ARG A 119 1.30 -12.32 -1.39
CA ARG A 119 0.24 -13.14 -1.99
C ARG A 119 0.16 -14.50 -1.31
N GLN A 120 1.29 -15.14 -1.04
CA GLN A 120 1.37 -16.42 -0.33
C GLN A 120 0.80 -16.33 1.09
N GLN A 121 1.05 -15.22 1.78
CA GLN A 121 0.47 -14.94 3.09
C GLN A 121 -1.00 -14.45 3.04
N GLY A 122 -1.57 -14.25 1.85
CA GLY A 122 -2.97 -13.85 1.66
C GLY A 122 -3.27 -12.36 1.90
N PHE A 123 -2.24 -11.52 2.05
CA PHE A 123 -2.35 -10.07 2.26
C PHE A 123 -2.53 -9.27 0.97
N LEU A 124 -2.13 -9.82 -0.18
CA LEU A 124 -2.28 -9.21 -1.50
C LEU A 124 -3.13 -10.08 -2.44
N ARG A 125 -4.36 -9.63 -2.72
CA ARG A 125 -5.31 -10.36 -3.59
C ARG A 125 -5.39 -9.80 -5.01
N VAL A 126 -5.14 -8.50 -5.17
CA VAL A 126 -5.29 -7.80 -6.45
C VAL A 126 -3.90 -7.49 -6.99
N SER A 127 -3.70 -7.78 -8.27
CA SER A 127 -2.47 -7.43 -8.99
C SER A 127 -2.46 -5.94 -9.34
N GLY A 128 -1.28 -5.31 -9.23
CA GLY A 128 -1.07 -3.92 -9.59
C GLY A 128 -1.04 -2.96 -8.38
N PRO A 129 -0.99 -1.64 -8.65
CA PRO A 129 -0.86 -0.64 -7.60
C PRO A 129 -2.13 -0.57 -6.75
N HIS A 130 -1.96 -0.14 -5.51
CA HIS A 130 -3.08 0.12 -4.63
C HIS A 130 -3.81 1.41 -5.00
N ALA A 131 -5.10 1.45 -4.67
CA ALA A 131 -5.85 2.69 -4.73
C ALA A 131 -5.20 3.75 -3.81
N PRO A 132 -5.07 5.02 -4.25
CA PRO A 132 -4.53 6.10 -3.43
C PRO A 132 -5.19 6.25 -2.06
N ALA A 133 -6.50 5.99 -1.97
CA ALA A 133 -7.25 6.03 -0.73
C ALA A 133 -6.74 4.98 0.28
N THR A 134 -6.46 3.75 -0.17
CA THR A 134 -5.92 2.66 0.66
C THR A 134 -4.54 3.01 1.21
N VAL A 135 -3.66 3.56 0.38
CA VAL A 135 -2.31 3.97 0.81
C VAL A 135 -2.37 5.09 1.84
N ARG A 136 -3.20 6.11 1.61
CA ARG A 136 -3.41 7.21 2.58
C ARG A 136 -3.98 6.71 3.91
N ARG A 137 -4.97 5.80 3.86
CA ARG A 137 -5.57 5.20 5.05
C ARG A 137 -4.52 4.46 5.88
N ARG A 138 -3.70 3.61 5.25
CA ARG A 138 -2.63 2.87 5.94
C ARG A 138 -1.58 3.79 6.55
N LEU A 139 -1.13 4.83 5.84
CA LEU A 139 -0.21 5.84 6.37
C LEU A 139 -0.81 6.59 7.57
N ALA A 140 -2.10 6.94 7.50
CA ALA A 140 -2.80 7.60 8.60
C ALA A 140 -2.93 6.68 9.83
N ASN A 141 -3.27 5.41 9.61
CA ASN A 141 -3.37 4.40 10.66
C ASN A 141 -2.01 4.13 11.32
N TRP A 142 -0.94 4.02 10.54
CA TRP A 142 0.42 3.90 11.07
C TRP A 142 0.85 5.12 11.89
N SER A 143 0.50 6.33 11.43
CA SER A 143 0.72 7.58 12.19
C SER A 143 -0.07 7.61 13.50
N THR A 144 -1.33 7.21 13.47
CA THR A 144 -2.19 7.13 14.67
C THR A 144 -1.65 6.12 15.67
N LEU A 145 -1.29 4.91 15.23
CA LEU A 145 -0.67 3.88 16.07
C LEU A 145 0.67 4.37 16.66
N THR A 146 1.47 5.09 15.89
CA THR A 146 2.73 5.70 16.37
C THR A 146 2.48 6.72 17.48
N ARG A 147 1.49 7.62 17.29
CA ARG A 147 1.11 8.61 18.30
C ARG A 147 0.52 7.97 19.54
N TRP A 148 -0.27 6.90 19.39
CA TRP A 148 -0.77 6.13 20.51
C TRP A 148 0.37 5.51 21.33
N ARG A 149 1.51 5.16 20.71
CA ARG A 149 2.75 4.75 21.40
C ARG A 149 3.50 5.90 22.09
N GLY A 150 3.01 7.13 22.03
CA GLY A 150 3.67 8.32 22.57
C GLY A 150 4.87 8.78 21.73
N LEU A 151 4.96 8.34 20.48
CA LEU A 151 6.06 8.64 19.57
C LEU A 151 5.61 9.61 18.49
N GLU A 152 6.54 10.42 17.99
CA GLU A 152 6.36 11.25 16.81
C GLU A 152 7.11 10.65 15.62
N GLY A 153 6.49 10.63 14.45
CA GLY A 153 7.07 10.07 13.23
C GLY A 153 7.01 11.02 12.04
N SER A 154 7.79 10.75 11.00
CA SER A 154 7.97 11.62 9.83
C SER A 154 6.80 11.59 8.82
N PHE A 155 5.59 11.17 9.23
CA PHE A 155 4.42 11.08 8.35
C PHE A 155 3.99 12.44 7.76
N SER A 156 4.30 13.54 8.46
CA SER A 156 4.01 14.90 8.03
C SER A 156 5.14 15.57 7.23
N ALA A 157 6.24 14.87 6.98
CA ALA A 157 7.40 15.41 6.28
C ALA A 157 7.03 15.93 4.88
N PRO A 158 7.60 17.07 4.42
CA PRO A 158 7.32 17.64 3.11
C PRO A 158 7.57 16.68 1.94
N SER A 159 8.59 15.83 2.07
CA SER A 159 8.95 14.77 1.13
C SER A 159 7.82 13.75 0.96
N VAL A 160 7.30 13.18 2.05
CA VAL A 160 6.21 12.19 2.08
C VAL A 160 4.92 12.77 1.48
N LYS A 161 4.57 14.00 1.85
CA LYS A 161 3.41 14.72 1.29
C LYS A 161 3.57 14.94 -0.21
N SER A 162 4.74 15.39 -0.64
CA SER A 162 5.02 15.68 -2.06
C SER A 162 5.06 14.40 -2.89
N ALA A 163 5.71 13.34 -2.41
CA ALA A 163 5.75 12.03 -3.03
C ALA A 163 4.34 11.47 -3.23
N THR A 164 3.51 11.47 -2.18
CA THR A 164 2.11 11.02 -2.28
C THR A 164 1.34 11.84 -3.32
N ARG A 165 1.45 13.17 -3.30
CA ARG A 165 0.75 14.05 -4.24
C ARG A 165 1.18 13.79 -5.69
N LEU A 166 2.49 13.68 -5.93
CA LEU A 166 3.03 13.43 -7.27
C LEU A 166 2.64 12.05 -7.78
N ALA A 167 2.71 11.02 -6.92
CA ALA A 167 2.29 9.67 -7.28
C ALA A 167 0.80 9.60 -7.64
N VAL A 168 -0.07 10.23 -6.86
CA VAL A 168 -1.51 10.30 -7.20
C VAL A 168 -1.77 11.05 -8.50
N ARG A 169 -1.08 12.18 -8.73
CA ARG A 169 -1.18 12.91 -10.00
C ARG A 169 -0.69 12.05 -11.17
N ALA A 170 0.36 11.27 -10.97
CA ALA A 170 0.85 10.35 -11.98
C ALA A 170 -0.16 9.25 -12.26
N LEU A 171 -0.73 8.59 -11.25
CA LEU A 171 -1.74 7.53 -11.43
C LEU A 171 -2.99 8.00 -12.17
N ASN A 172 -3.46 9.21 -11.88
CA ASN A 172 -4.68 9.78 -12.47
C ASN A 172 -4.45 10.48 -13.83
N ARG A 173 -3.21 10.51 -14.33
CA ARG A 173 -2.95 11.16 -15.62
C ARG A 173 -3.61 10.30 -16.72
N PRO A 174 -4.44 10.89 -17.59
CA PRO A 174 -4.99 10.17 -18.72
C PRO A 174 -3.85 9.59 -19.57
N ARG A 175 -4.09 8.41 -20.14
CA ARG A 175 -3.13 7.78 -21.05
C ARG A 175 -2.88 8.76 -22.19
N ASN A 176 -1.61 9.16 -22.37
CA ASN A 176 -1.25 9.84 -23.60
C ASN A 176 -1.39 8.83 -24.74
N CYS A 177 -2.06 9.22 -25.81
CA CYS A 177 -2.08 8.44 -27.04
C CYS A 177 -0.63 8.22 -27.50
N LYS A 178 -0.31 7.01 -27.98
CA LYS A 178 1.04 6.65 -28.43
C LYS A 178 1.55 7.54 -29.57
N SER A 179 0.65 8.19 -30.32
CA SER A 179 0.98 9.27 -31.24
C SER A 179 0.18 10.53 -30.92
N ALA A 180 0.80 11.69 -31.09
CA ALA A 180 0.13 13.00 -30.99
C ALA A 180 -0.87 13.24 -32.15
N SER A 181 -0.70 12.51 -33.26
CA SER A 181 -1.59 12.50 -34.42
C SER A 181 -2.14 11.09 -34.59
N ALA A 182 -3.41 10.89 -34.24
CA ALA A 182 -4.09 9.65 -34.57
C ALA A 182 -4.06 9.45 -36.09
N ILE A 183 -3.75 8.25 -36.55
CA ILE A 183 -4.07 7.88 -37.93
C ILE A 183 -5.59 7.83 -37.98
N THR A 184 -6.20 8.84 -38.58
CA THR A 184 -7.64 8.93 -38.81
C THR A 184 -8.00 8.23 -40.13
N GLY A 185 -9.30 7.97 -40.36
CA GLY A 185 -9.74 7.26 -41.57
C GLY A 185 -9.28 7.91 -42.88
N ASP A 186 -9.17 9.25 -42.91
CA ASP A 186 -8.65 10.00 -44.06
C ASP A 186 -7.14 9.82 -44.26
N ILE A 187 -6.36 9.70 -43.19
CA ILE A 187 -4.92 9.40 -43.26
C ILE A 187 -4.71 7.96 -43.70
N LEU A 188 -5.48 7.01 -43.15
CA LEU A 188 -5.47 5.62 -43.61
C LEU A 188 -5.80 5.52 -45.11
N GLY A 189 -6.81 6.26 -45.57
CA GLY A 189 -7.16 6.33 -46.99
C GLY A 189 -5.99 6.79 -47.87
N LYS A 190 -5.24 7.81 -47.43
CA LYS A 190 -4.04 8.28 -48.13
C LYS A 190 -2.93 7.23 -48.16
N LEU A 191 -2.71 6.50 -47.06
CA LEU A 191 -1.72 5.42 -47.00
C LEU A 191 -2.11 4.26 -47.92
N LEU A 192 -3.38 3.85 -47.90
CA LEU A 192 -3.88 2.78 -48.77
C LEU A 192 -3.77 3.15 -50.25
N ALA A 193 -3.92 4.43 -50.60
CA ALA A 193 -3.73 4.91 -51.97
C ALA A 193 -2.27 4.76 -52.47
N THR A 194 -1.28 4.79 -51.58
CA THR A 194 0.12 4.50 -51.95
C THR A 194 0.38 3.02 -52.21
N CYS A 195 -0.48 2.13 -51.71
CA CYS A 195 -0.44 0.69 -51.96
C CYS A 195 -1.34 0.31 -53.16
N SER A 196 -1.13 0.96 -54.31
CA SER A 196 -2.00 0.89 -55.50
C SER A 196 -1.64 -0.21 -56.51
N GLY A 197 -0.64 -1.04 -56.22
CA GLY A 197 -0.27 -2.18 -57.06
C GLY A 197 -1.26 -3.35 -56.99
N GLU A 198 -1.29 -4.17 -58.03
CA GLU A 198 -2.00 -5.47 -58.04
C GLU A 198 -1.07 -6.64 -57.67
N ASP A 199 0.12 -6.35 -57.14
CA ASP A 199 1.06 -7.37 -56.70
C ASP A 199 0.77 -7.84 -55.26
N LEU A 200 1.35 -8.99 -54.90
CA LEU A 200 1.19 -9.57 -53.57
C LEU A 200 1.72 -8.64 -52.46
N THR A 201 2.70 -7.79 -52.77
CA THR A 201 3.26 -6.78 -51.85
C THR A 201 2.21 -5.74 -51.49
N ALA A 202 1.55 -5.14 -52.47
CA ALA A 202 0.50 -4.16 -52.24
C ALA A 202 -0.70 -4.75 -51.50
N LEU A 203 -1.08 -5.99 -51.80
CA LEU A 203 -2.16 -6.68 -51.08
C LEU A 203 -1.79 -6.92 -49.60
N ARG A 204 -0.57 -7.37 -49.32
CA ARG A 204 -0.06 -7.59 -47.96
C ARG A 204 -0.03 -6.28 -47.18
N ASP A 205 0.53 -5.23 -47.77
CA ASP A 205 0.73 -3.96 -47.09
C ASP A 205 -0.62 -3.29 -46.78
N ARG A 206 -1.61 -3.39 -47.70
CA ARG A 206 -3.01 -2.98 -47.42
C ARG A 206 -3.62 -3.78 -46.27
N ALA A 207 -3.43 -5.10 -46.25
CA ALA A 207 -3.97 -5.95 -45.18
C ALA A 207 -3.36 -5.58 -43.83
N ILE A 208 -2.04 -5.38 -43.75
CA ILE A 208 -1.34 -4.97 -42.53
C ILE A 208 -1.86 -3.61 -42.04
N LEU A 209 -1.97 -2.62 -42.93
CA LEU A 209 -2.48 -1.28 -42.58
C LEU A 209 -3.92 -1.33 -42.04
N MET A 210 -4.80 -2.11 -42.67
CA MET A 210 -6.19 -2.23 -42.22
C MET A 210 -6.31 -2.99 -40.89
N VAL A 211 -5.54 -4.06 -40.70
CA VAL A 211 -5.52 -4.83 -39.44
C VAL A 211 -4.99 -3.97 -38.29
N ALA A 212 -3.85 -3.30 -38.48
CA ALA A 212 -3.24 -2.44 -37.47
C ALA A 212 -4.16 -1.29 -37.07
N PHE A 213 -4.86 -0.68 -38.03
CA PHE A 213 -5.84 0.38 -37.76
C PHE A 213 -7.05 -0.14 -36.99
N ALA A 214 -7.62 -1.28 -37.40
CA ALA A 214 -8.78 -1.88 -36.74
C ALA A 214 -8.48 -2.34 -35.30
N SER A 215 -7.22 -2.71 -35.01
CA SER A 215 -6.78 -3.08 -33.67
C SER A 215 -6.40 -1.90 -32.78
N GLY A 216 -6.47 -0.66 -33.27
CA GLY A 216 -6.19 0.55 -32.49
C GLY A 216 -4.73 1.01 -32.47
N GLY A 217 -3.89 0.52 -33.38
CA GLY A 217 -2.47 0.89 -33.51
C GLY A 217 -1.51 0.10 -32.64
#